data_AF-A0A914I7D6-F1
#
_entry.id   AF-A0A914I7D6-F1
#
_cell.length_a   1.000
_cell.length_b   1.000
_cell.length_c   1.000
_cell.angle_alpha   90.00
_cell.angle_beta   90.00
_cell.angle_gamma   90.00
#
_symmetry.space_group_name_H-M   'P 1'
#
loop_
_entity.id
_entity.type
_entity.pdbx_description
1 polymer ?
#
loop_
_entity_poly.entity_id
_entity_poly.type
_entity_poly.pdbx_seq_one_letter_code
_entity_poly.pdbx_strand_id
1 'polypeptide(L)'
;MSSREKNMMGGWGATAFVVNGIIGSGIFITPTSILNNVQSVGASLIVWLLAGIISVIGAFCYVELGTSIRKSGGDFAYLCHMRWSTVAFTFMSAANLFITPCTLAIKMETFANYLQRGLEAHFCEPFDQYLFSKMTSFSLLLHSADYLFPQFPLTLNQTVTIGHQKA
;
A
#
# COMPACT_ATOMS: atom_id res chain seq x y z
N MET A 1 22.07 15.97 27.65
CA MET A 1 21.05 15.07 27.06
C MET A 1 21.64 14.45 25.81
N SER A 2 21.70 13.11 25.78
CA SER A 2 22.38 12.30 24.77
C SER A 2 21.61 12.32 23.45
N SER A 3 22.30 12.56 22.32
CA SER A 3 21.72 12.69 20.97
C SER A 3 20.84 11.52 20.50
N ARG A 4 20.78 10.39 21.21
CA ARG A 4 19.87 9.27 20.90
C ARG A 4 18.40 9.58 21.20
N GLU A 5 18.12 10.36 22.25
CA GLU A 5 16.74 10.63 22.68
C GLU A 5 15.98 11.54 21.71
N LYS A 6 16.69 12.43 21.01
CA LYS A 6 16.13 13.31 19.97
C LYS A 6 15.58 12.56 18.75
N ASN A 7 16.01 11.33 18.51
CA ASN A 7 15.64 10.52 17.34
C ASN A 7 14.69 9.36 17.69
N MET A 8 14.23 9.25 18.94
CA MET A 8 13.32 8.21 19.37
C MET A 8 11.88 8.71 19.20
N MET A 9 11.15 8.10 18.26
CA MET A 9 9.71 8.29 18.17
C MET A 9 9.09 7.77 19.47
N GLY A 10 8.39 8.65 20.21
CA GLY A 10 7.65 8.23 21.41
C GLY A 10 6.57 7.21 21.05
N GLY A 11 6.13 6.40 22.02
CA GLY A 11 5.13 5.35 21.79
C GLY A 11 3.86 5.86 21.09
N TRP A 12 3.36 7.03 21.52
CA TRP A 12 2.23 7.69 20.87
C TRP A 12 2.49 8.11 19.43
N GLY A 13 3.69 8.62 19.14
CA GLY A 13 4.08 9.00 17.78
C GLY A 13 4.21 7.78 16.86
N ALA A 14 4.76 6.68 17.37
CA ALA A 14 4.86 5.42 16.64
C ALA A 14 3.46 4.84 16.33
N THR A 15 2.55 4.81 17.31
CA THR A 15 1.17 4.33 17.08
C THR A 15 0.43 5.21 16.08
N ALA A 16 0.52 6.53 16.20
CA ALA A 16 -0.13 7.46 15.26
C ALA A 16 0.40 7.28 13.83
N PHE A 17 1.71 7.09 13.66
CA PHE A 17 2.33 6.83 12.35
C PHE A 17 1.80 5.54 11.72
N VAL A 18 1.71 4.45 12.50
CA VAL A 18 1.17 3.17 12.02
C VAL A 18 -0.30 3.30 11.65
N VAL A 19 -1.11 3.95 12.47
CA VAL A 19 -2.54 4.19 12.19
C VAL A 19 -2.72 5.00 10.90
N ASN A 20 -1.90 6.04 10.70
CA ASN A 20 -1.89 6.83 9.47
C ASN A 20 -1.49 6.01 8.24
N GLY A 21 -0.63 5.00 8.39
CA GLY A 21 -0.25 4.09 7.31
C GLY A 21 -1.33 3.06 6.95
N ILE A 22 -2.15 2.65 7.92
CA ILE A 22 -3.21 1.64 7.72
C ILE A 22 -4.50 2.27 7.18
N ILE A 23 -4.90 3.43 7.70
CA ILE A 23 -6.11 4.12 7.26
C ILE A 23 -5.86 4.72 5.87
N GLY A 24 -6.57 4.23 4.86
CA GLY A 24 -6.47 4.69 3.47
C GLY A 24 -7.82 4.80 2.77
N SER A 25 -7.80 5.07 1.46
CA SER A 25 -9.01 5.26 0.64
C SER A 25 -9.91 4.04 0.51
N GLY A 26 -9.44 2.85 0.90
CA GLY A 26 -10.21 1.60 0.84
C GLY A 26 -11.51 1.65 1.66
N ILE A 27 -11.56 2.44 2.74
CA ILE A 27 -12.76 2.57 3.59
C ILE A 27 -13.97 3.13 2.83
N PHE A 28 -13.75 3.88 1.76
CA PHE A 28 -14.84 4.45 0.96
C PHE A 28 -15.43 3.44 -0.03
N ILE A 29 -14.63 2.47 -0.49
CA ILE A 29 -15.01 1.50 -1.52
C ILE A 29 -15.56 0.21 -0.91
N THR A 30 -14.84 -0.31 0.09
CA THR A 30 -15.05 -1.66 0.62
C THR A 30 -16.42 -1.90 1.27
N PRO A 31 -17.03 -0.97 2.02
CA PRO A 31 -18.34 -1.21 2.66
C PRO A 31 -19.45 -1.50 1.66
N THR A 32 -19.51 -0.75 0.55
CA THR A 32 -20.50 -0.94 -0.52
C THR A 32 -20.35 -2.32 -1.16
N SER A 33 -19.10 -2.74 -1.43
CA SER A 33 -18.82 -4.06 -1.99
C SER A 33 -19.23 -5.19 -1.04
N ILE A 34 -18.95 -5.10 0.26
CA ILE A 34 -19.34 -6.13 1.23
C ILE A 34 -20.87 -6.20 1.34
N LEU A 35 -21.54 -5.05 1.45
CA LEU A 35 -22.99 -5.01 1.61
C LEU A 35 -23.71 -5.58 0.37
N ASN A 36 -23.21 -5.32 -0.84
CA ASN A 36 -23.77 -5.87 -2.07
C ASN A 36 -23.64 -7.40 -2.16
N ASN A 37 -22.58 -7.98 -1.60
CA ASN A 37 -22.37 -9.43 -1.61
C ASN A 37 -23.17 -10.16 -0.51
N VAL A 38 -23.29 -9.54 0.67
CA VAL A 38 -23.89 -10.18 1.86
C VAL A 38 -25.38 -9.82 2.01
N GLN A 39 -25.83 -8.72 1.39
CA GLN A 39 -27.22 -8.21 1.38
C GLN A 39 -27.86 -7.97 2.78
N SER A 40 -27.06 -8.05 3.85
CA SER A 40 -27.50 -7.85 5.23
C SER A 40 -26.47 -7.03 6.02
N VAL A 41 -26.96 -6.01 6.73
CA VAL A 41 -26.12 -5.07 7.49
C VAL A 41 -25.43 -5.80 8.65
N GLY A 42 -26.14 -6.64 9.40
CA GLY A 42 -25.58 -7.37 10.54
C GLY A 42 -24.44 -8.31 10.14
N ALA A 43 -24.61 -9.03 9.03
CA ALA A 43 -23.57 -9.92 8.53
C ALA A 43 -22.36 -9.15 7.96
N SER A 44 -22.56 -7.96 7.39
CA SER A 44 -21.44 -7.10 6.92
C SER A 44 -20.52 -6.64 8.06
N LEU A 45 -21.08 -6.37 9.25
CA LEU A 45 -20.31 -6.01 10.44
C LEU A 45 -19.49 -7.18 10.98
N ILE A 46 -20.03 -8.40 10.91
CA ILE A 46 -19.31 -9.62 11.31
C ILE A 46 -18.10 -9.85 10.40
N VAL A 47 -18.26 -9.66 9.08
CA VAL A 47 -17.14 -9.76 8.12
C VAL A 47 -16.03 -8.76 8.45
N TRP A 48 -16.40 -7.51 8.78
CA TRP A 48 -15.44 -6.49 9.22
C TRP A 48 -14.69 -6.88 10.49
N LEU A 49 -15.41 -7.42 11.48
CA LEU A 49 -14.80 -7.88 12.73
C LEU A 49 -13.82 -9.02 12.49
N LEU A 50 -14.20 -10.01 11.67
CA LEU A 50 -13.34 -11.14 11.30
C LEU A 50 -12.08 -10.67 10.55
N ALA A 51 -12.22 -9.76 9.59
CA ALA A 51 -11.08 -9.17 8.89
C ALA A 51 -10.13 -8.42 9.85
N GLY A 52 -10.69 -7.70 10.84
CA GLY A 52 -9.92 -7.05 11.90
C GLY A 52 -9.11 -8.05 12.74
N ILE A 53 -9.72 -9.14 13.18
CA ILE A 53 -9.05 -10.19 13.97
C ILE A 53 -7.90 -10.83 13.17
N ILE A 54 -8.14 -11.19 11.91
CA ILE A 54 -7.11 -11.78 11.04
C ILE A 54 -5.94 -10.80 10.85
N SER A 55 -6.22 -9.51 10.68
CA SER A 55 -5.19 -8.47 10.56
C SER A 55 -4.34 -8.33 11.83
N VAL A 56 -4.95 -8.37 13.01
CA VAL A 56 -4.22 -8.31 14.29
C VAL A 56 -3.30 -9.52 14.47
N ILE A 57 -3.78 -10.72 14.14
CA ILE A 57 -2.95 -11.93 14.19
C ILE A 57 -1.76 -11.81 13.23
N GLY A 58 -2.00 -11.36 12.00
CA GLY A 58 -0.93 -11.10 11.03
C GLY A 58 0.09 -10.07 11.53
N ALA A 59 -0.38 -8.98 12.15
CA ALA A 59 0.49 -7.96 12.73
C ALA A 59 1.39 -8.54 13.82
N PHE A 60 0.89 -9.42 14.70
CA PHE A 60 1.72 -10.09 15.70
C PHE A 60 2.81 -10.96 15.07
N CYS A 61 2.49 -11.74 14.03
CA CYS A 61 3.49 -12.51 13.31
C CYS A 61 4.59 -11.63 12.70
N TYR A 62 4.20 -10.48 12.13
CA TYR A 62 5.15 -9.51 11.58
C TYR A 62 6.01 -8.82 12.66
N VAL A 63 5.47 -8.60 13.85
CA VAL A 63 6.22 -8.06 15.00
C VAL A 63 7.26 -9.07 15.50
N GLU A 64 6.92 -10.34 15.64
CA GLU A 64 7.87 -11.39 16.01
C GLU A 64 9.00 -11.51 14.97
N LEU A 65 8.66 -11.45 13.69
CA LEU A 65 9.64 -11.53 12.62
C LEU A 65 10.54 -10.28 12.55
N GLY A 66 9.96 -9.09 12.71
CA GLY A 66 10.70 -7.81 12.71
C GLY A 66 11.59 -7.60 13.93
N THR A 67 11.23 -8.19 15.08
CA THR A 67 12.08 -8.16 16.29
C THR A 67 13.21 -9.18 16.23
N SER A 68 12.99 -10.32 15.58
CA SER A 68 13.98 -11.40 15.39
C SER A 68 15.02 -11.06 14.32
N ILE A 69 14.60 -10.55 13.16
CA ILE A 69 15.48 -10.26 12.03
C ILE A 69 15.63 -8.74 11.85
N ARG A 70 16.63 -8.16 12.51
CA ARG A 70 16.94 -6.71 12.42
C ARG A 70 17.77 -6.35 11.19
N LYS A 71 17.25 -6.67 9.99
CA LYS A 71 17.84 -6.28 8.72
C LYS A 71 16.88 -5.39 7.93
N SER A 72 17.41 -4.35 7.30
CA SER A 72 16.63 -3.50 6.40
C SER A 72 16.21 -4.28 5.14
N GLY A 73 14.97 -4.10 4.70
CA GLY A 73 14.45 -4.71 3.46
C GLY A 73 13.09 -5.41 3.60
N GLY A 74 12.47 -5.42 4.79
CA GLY A 74 11.13 -5.96 5.00
C GLY A 74 11.02 -7.43 4.57
N ASP A 75 9.98 -7.75 3.79
CA ASP A 75 9.71 -9.11 3.29
C ASP A 75 10.89 -9.73 2.55
N PHE A 76 11.64 -8.92 1.78
CA PHE A 76 12.82 -9.39 1.05
C PHE A 76 13.96 -9.79 1.99
N ALA A 77 14.15 -9.06 3.09
CA ALA A 77 15.18 -9.39 4.08
C ALA A 77 14.86 -10.72 4.80
N TYR A 78 13.58 -11.01 5.03
CA TYR A 78 13.13 -12.26 5.64
C TYR A 78 13.37 -13.46 4.72
N LEU A 79 13.02 -13.34 3.44
CA LEU A 79 13.26 -14.39 2.43
C LEU A 79 14.77 -14.64 2.20
N CYS A 80 15.58 -13.57 2.19
CA CYS A 80 17.04 -13.69 2.09
C CYS A 80 17.66 -14.35 3.34
N HIS A 81 17.05 -14.22 4.52
CA HIS A 81 17.51 -14.90 5.74
C HIS A 81 17.38 -16.43 5.63
N MET A 82 16.35 -16.93 4.93
CA MET A 82 16.13 -18.36 4.69
C MET A 82 17.00 -18.95 3.55
N ARG A 83 17.96 -18.18 3.02
CA ARG A 83 18.84 -18.55 1.87
C ARG A 83 18.10 -18.77 0.55
N TRP A 84 16.89 -18.23 0.39
CA TRP A 84 16.11 -18.30 -0.85
C TRP A 84 16.23 -17.03 -1.69
N SER A 85 17.46 -16.66 -2.07
CA SER A 85 17.76 -15.40 -2.76
C SER A 85 17.02 -15.25 -4.10
N THR A 86 16.87 -16.34 -4.87
CA THR A 86 16.19 -16.31 -6.17
C THR A 86 14.68 -16.06 -6.00
N VAL A 87 14.05 -16.73 -5.04
CA VAL A 87 12.62 -16.55 -4.73
C VAL A 87 12.36 -15.14 -4.20
N ALA A 88 13.26 -14.62 -3.36
CA ALA A 88 13.18 -13.25 -2.85
C ALA A 88 13.20 -12.22 -3.98
N PHE A 89 14.08 -12.40 -4.97
CA PHE A 89 14.17 -11.52 -6.13
C PHE A 89 12.89 -11.56 -7.00
N THR A 90 12.39 -12.75 -7.32
CA THR A 90 11.16 -12.91 -8.11
C THR A 90 9.97 -12.30 -7.38
N PHE A 91 9.83 -12.54 -6.07
CA PHE A 91 8.75 -11.98 -5.27
C PHE A 91 8.79 -10.45 -5.23
N MET A 92 9.95 -9.86 -4.93
CA MET A 92 10.10 -8.39 -4.87
C MET A 92 9.88 -7.75 -6.24
N SER A 93 10.39 -8.38 -7.30
CA SER A 93 10.21 -7.89 -8.67
C SER A 93 8.75 -7.93 -9.10
N ALA A 94 8.04 -9.04 -8.83
CA ALA A 94 6.61 -9.15 -9.12
C ALA A 94 5.78 -8.18 -8.27
N ALA A 95 6.12 -8.01 -6.98
CA ALA A 95 5.44 -7.06 -6.12
C ALA A 95 5.56 -5.63 -6.66
N ASN A 96 6.75 -5.20 -7.07
CA ASN A 96 6.95 -3.86 -7.59
C ASN A 96 6.32 -3.64 -8.98
N LEU A 97 6.35 -4.66 -9.84
CA LEU A 97 5.79 -4.57 -11.20
C LEU A 97 4.27 -4.65 -11.25
N PHE A 98 3.64 -5.36 -10.31
CA PHE A 98 2.19 -5.58 -10.34
C PHE A 98 1.48 -4.90 -9.17
N ILE A 99 1.90 -5.17 -7.94
CA ILE A 99 1.14 -4.76 -6.75
C ILE A 99 1.18 -3.24 -6.57
N THR A 100 2.35 -2.62 -6.70
CA THR A 100 2.51 -1.17 -6.56
C THR A 100 1.66 -0.38 -7.58
N PRO A 101 1.77 -0.61 -8.90
CA PRO A 101 0.95 0.12 -9.88
C PRO A 101 -0.54 -0.21 -9.77
N CYS A 102 -0.93 -1.46 -9.47
CA CYS A 102 -2.34 -1.80 -9.25
C CYS A 102 -2.93 -1.03 -8.05
N THR A 103 -2.18 -0.91 -6.95
CA THR A 103 -2.64 -0.19 -5.77
C THR A 103 -2.76 1.31 -6.05
N LEU A 104 -1.85 1.89 -6.82
CA LEU A 104 -1.95 3.28 -7.27
C LEU A 104 -3.16 3.47 -8.19
N ALA A 105 -3.40 2.56 -9.13
CA ALA A 105 -4.55 2.60 -10.04
C ALA A 105 -5.88 2.62 -9.31
N ILE A 106 -6.09 1.72 -8.34
CA ILE A 106 -7.33 1.67 -7.56
C ILE A 106 -7.54 2.99 -6.79
N LYS A 107 -6.48 3.56 -6.21
CA LYS A 107 -6.57 4.85 -5.48
C LYS A 107 -7.00 5.99 -6.41
N MET A 108 -6.42 6.07 -7.61
CA MET A 108 -6.75 7.13 -8.58
C MET A 108 -8.14 6.96 -9.18
N GLU A 109 -8.53 5.73 -9.54
CA GLU A 109 -9.87 5.44 -10.07
C GLU A 109 -10.96 5.76 -9.04
N THR A 110 -10.70 5.44 -7.78
CA THR A 110 -11.60 5.76 -6.69
C THR A 110 -11.75 7.28 -6.54
N PHE A 111 -10.63 8.00 -6.51
CA PHE A 111 -10.64 9.46 -6.41
C PHE A 111 -11.41 10.12 -7.56
N ALA A 112 -11.18 9.69 -8.80
CA ALA A 112 -11.89 10.21 -9.96
C ALA A 112 -13.41 9.96 -9.89
N ASN A 113 -13.82 8.76 -9.49
CA ASN A 113 -15.23 8.43 -9.30
C ASN A 113 -15.91 9.28 -8.21
N TYR A 114 -15.20 9.60 -7.13
CA TYR A 114 -15.72 10.51 -6.09
C TYR A 114 -15.74 11.97 -6.54
N LEU A 115 -14.70 12.42 -7.27
CA LEU A 115 -14.63 13.77 -7.82
C LEU A 115 -15.74 14.03 -8.84
N GLN A 116 -16.02 13.04 -9.70
CA GLN A 116 -17.11 13.11 -10.68
C GLN A 116 -18.47 13.24 -9.99
N ARG A 117 -18.77 12.41 -8.97
CA ARG A 117 -20.02 12.51 -8.21
C ARG A 117 -20.20 13.89 -7.54
N GLY A 118 -19.11 14.57 -7.19
CA GLY A 118 -19.16 15.95 -6.72
C GLY A 118 -19.43 16.98 -7.82
N LEU A 119 -18.98 16.71 -9.05
CA LEU A 119 -19.11 17.60 -10.22
C LEU A 119 -20.38 17.35 -11.06
N GLU A 120 -21.13 16.28 -10.80
CA GLU A 120 -22.44 15.99 -11.44
C GLU A 120 -23.44 17.16 -11.31
N ALA A 121 -23.23 18.09 -10.37
CA ALA A 121 -24.02 19.32 -10.24
C ALA A 121 -23.77 20.37 -11.37
N HIS A 122 -22.77 20.18 -12.25
CA HIS A 122 -22.40 21.15 -13.28
C HIS A 122 -22.37 20.61 -14.73
N PHE A 123 -22.33 19.30 -14.95
CA PHE A 123 -22.25 18.70 -16.29
C PHE A 123 -23.58 18.03 -16.69
N CYS A 124 -24.19 18.49 -17.80
CA CYS A 124 -25.55 18.16 -18.23
C CYS A 124 -25.68 16.90 -19.10
N GLU A 125 -24.58 16.33 -19.63
CA GLU A 125 -24.62 15.20 -20.57
C GLU A 125 -23.85 13.97 -20.05
N PRO A 126 -24.43 12.75 -20.13
CA PRO A 126 -23.86 11.52 -19.55
C PRO A 126 -22.58 11.03 -20.25
N PHE A 127 -22.36 11.41 -21.51
CA PHE A 127 -21.17 10.99 -22.27
C PHE A 127 -19.90 11.73 -21.82
N ASP A 128 -19.98 13.04 -21.59
CA ASP A 128 -18.85 13.85 -21.14
C ASP A 128 -18.39 13.48 -19.74
N GLN A 129 -19.32 13.07 -18.87
CA GLN A 129 -19.03 12.64 -17.51
C GLN A 129 -18.17 11.35 -17.48
N TYR A 130 -18.51 10.37 -18.32
CA TYR A 130 -17.73 9.13 -18.43
C TYR A 130 -16.34 9.37 -19.03
N LEU A 131 -16.26 10.19 -20.07
CA LEU A 131 -15.01 10.55 -20.73
C LEU A 131 -14.09 11.32 -19.76
N PHE A 132 -14.63 12.29 -19.02
CA PHE A 132 -13.89 13.07 -18.03
C PHE A 132 -13.34 12.19 -16.90
N SER A 133 -14.13 11.23 -16.40
CA SER A 133 -13.72 10.30 -15.34
C SER A 133 -12.55 9.42 -15.77
N LYS A 134 -12.61 8.85 -16.99
CA LYS A 134 -11.54 8.02 -17.52
C LYS A 134 -10.28 8.85 -17.83
N MET A 135 -10.42 10.05 -18.38
CA MET A 135 -9.28 10.91 -18.72
C MET A 135 -8.57 11.48 -17.48
N THR A 136 -9.32 11.89 -16.46
CA THR A 136 -8.75 12.35 -15.17
C THR A 136 -8.06 11.21 -14.43
N SER A 137 -8.64 10.01 -14.42
CA SER A 137 -8.01 8.80 -13.87
C SER A 137 -6.69 8.47 -14.59
N PHE A 138 -6.70 8.48 -15.93
CA PHE A 138 -5.50 8.19 -16.74
C PHE A 138 -4.41 9.24 -16.56
N SER A 139 -4.78 10.53 -16.51
CA SER A 139 -3.84 11.63 -16.32
C SER A 139 -3.17 11.59 -14.94
N LEU A 140 -3.94 11.33 -13.87
CA LEU A 140 -3.40 11.14 -12.53
C LEU A 140 -2.49 9.91 -12.43
N LEU A 141 -2.87 8.83 -13.12
CA LEU A 141 -2.05 7.63 -13.16
C LEU A 141 -0.72 7.86 -13.84
N LEU A 142 -0.71 8.50 -15.02
CA LEU A 142 0.51 8.81 -15.76
C LEU A 142 1.42 9.74 -14.95
N HIS A 143 0.86 10.80 -14.35
CA HIS A 143 1.63 11.69 -13.49
C HIS A 143 2.24 10.95 -12.29
N SER A 144 1.51 10.02 -11.67
CA SER A 144 2.02 9.23 -10.54
C SER A 144 3.06 8.17 -10.94
N ALA A 145 2.96 7.61 -12.15
CA ALA A 145 3.89 6.62 -12.68
C ALA A 145 5.28 7.24 -12.91
N ASP A 146 5.33 8.49 -13.37
CA ASP A 146 6.58 9.24 -13.56
C ASP A 146 7.37 9.42 -12.25
N TYR A 147 6.72 9.40 -11.08
CA TYR A 147 7.40 9.42 -9.77
C TYR A 147 7.88 8.05 -9.29
N LEU A 148 7.35 6.95 -9.83
CA LEU A 148 7.67 5.59 -9.40
C LEU A 148 8.89 5.00 -10.13
N PHE A 149 9.06 5.31 -11.42
CA PHE A 149 10.18 4.81 -12.24
C PHE A 149 11.59 5.41 -11.98
N PRO A 150 11.80 6.62 -11.43
CA PRO A 150 13.16 7.12 -11.16
C PRO A 150 13.92 6.32 -10.07
N GLN A 151 13.26 5.39 -9.37
CA GLN A 151 13.86 4.57 -8.32
C GLN A 151 14.47 3.24 -8.82
N PHE A 152 14.15 2.79 -10.04
CA PHE A 152 14.71 1.57 -10.63
C PHE A 152 16.24 1.60 -10.87
N PRO A 153 16.86 2.72 -11.31
CA PRO A 153 18.32 2.75 -11.51
C PRO A 153 19.14 2.84 -10.21
N LEU A 154 18.53 3.19 -9.07
CA LEU A 154 19.25 3.38 -7.80
C LEU A 154 19.32 2.11 -6.94
N THR A 155 18.32 1.22 -7.01
CA THR A 155 18.34 -0.05 -6.27
C THR A 155 19.43 -1.00 -6.79
N LEU A 156 19.67 -1.05 -8.10
CA LEU A 156 20.68 -1.92 -8.70
C LEU A 156 22.11 -1.62 -8.20
N ASN A 157 22.45 -0.34 -8.01
CA ASN A 157 23.77 0.07 -7.51
C ASN A 157 23.95 -0.20 -6.00
N GLN A 158 22.86 -0.19 -5.23
CA GLN A 158 22.87 -0.51 -3.79
C GLN A 158 22.94 -2.03 -3.54
N THR A 159 22.27 -2.87 -4.35
CA THR A 159 22.37 -4.33 -4.23
C THR A 159 23.77 -4.84 -4.61
N VAL A 160 24.44 -4.21 -5.59
CA VAL A 160 25.83 -4.54 -5.98
C VAL A 160 26.83 -4.14 -4.89
N THR A 161 26.68 -2.99 -4.25
CA THR A 161 27.57 -2.56 -3.15
C THR A 161 27.39 -3.39 -1.87
N ILE A 162 26.18 -3.87 -1.57
CA ILE A 162 25.95 -4.82 -0.45
C ILE A 162 26.53 -6.21 -0.75
N GLY A 163 26.54 -6.63 -2.02
CA GLY A 163 27.22 -7.86 -2.45
C GLY A 163 28.75 -7.79 -2.29
N HIS A 164 29.34 -6.60 -2.42
CA HIS A 164 30.79 -6.40 -2.36
C HIS A 164 31.35 -6.21 -0.94
N GLN A 165 30.51 -5.97 0.07
CA GLN A 165 30.90 -5.93 1.49
C GLN A 165 30.84 -7.31 2.19
N LYS A 166 30.55 -8.38 1.45
CA LYS A 166 30.47 -9.76 1.97
C LYS A 166 31.33 -10.77 1.20
N ALA A 167 32.31 -10.31 0.44
CA ALA A 167 33.39 -11.14 -0.10
C ALA A 167 34.69 -10.86 0.68
#